data_AF-A0A8J7I7J5-F1
#
_entry.id   AF-A0A8J7I7J5-F1
#
_cell.length_a   1.000
_cell.length_b   1.000
_cell.length_c   1.000
_cell.angle_alpha   90.00
_cell.angle_beta   90.00
_cell.angle_gamma   90.00
#
_symmetry.space_group_name_H-M   'P 1'
#
loop_
_entity.id
_entity.type
_entity.pdbx_description
1 polymer ?
#
loop_
_entity_poly.entity_id
_entity_poly.type
_entity_poly.pdbx_seq_one_letter_code
_entity_poly.pdbx_strand_id
1 'polypeptide(L)'
;MEPTISIPKGWQYPRFGFGQRTERGAIIGLKYYAKDTYLADEYGAGWRYILLANKHTEDEEHRAEDEIRLLTPQELKTQIEIQISNHLYQIQSLKQELDAMTASVVIPRSSAETKLQDQTQQPYSLPLPPLHQLVDAAKFIIKEIAKHPDYLALDYQPDLTIGDAQTALSYLQLELETNQQTDTTSNISVQS
;
A
#
# COMPACT_ATOMS: atom_id res chain seq x y z
N MET A 1 -3.19 18.28 18.67
CA MET A 1 -4.53 18.88 18.50
C MET A 1 -5.32 17.90 17.65
N GLU A 2 -6.41 17.32 18.17
CA GLU A 2 -7.28 16.50 17.32
C GLU A 2 -8.12 17.41 16.44
N PRO A 3 -8.20 17.16 15.12
CA PRO A 3 -9.04 17.95 14.23
C PRO A 3 -10.51 17.77 14.64
N THR A 4 -11.10 18.84 15.16
CA THR A 4 -12.52 18.84 15.54
C THR A 4 -13.33 19.41 14.38
N ILE A 5 -14.06 18.55 13.66
CA ILE A 5 -15.01 18.99 12.65
C ILE A 5 -16.18 19.66 13.37
N SER A 6 -16.37 20.96 13.14
CA SER A 6 -17.49 21.72 13.72
C SER A 6 -18.70 21.63 12.80
N ILE A 7 -19.80 21.08 13.31
CA ILE A 7 -21.06 20.99 12.58
C ILE A 7 -21.83 22.33 12.67
N PRO A 8 -22.34 22.89 11.56
CA PRO A 8 -23.11 24.12 11.58
C PRO A 8 -24.32 24.09 12.52
N LYS A 9 -24.65 25.24 13.10
CA LYS A 9 -25.81 25.37 14.00
C LYS A 9 -27.11 25.03 13.25
N GLY A 10 -27.92 24.15 13.84
CA GLY A 10 -29.20 23.70 13.30
C GLY A 10 -29.12 22.39 12.48
N TRP A 11 -27.92 21.90 12.19
CA TRP A 11 -27.76 20.56 11.60
C TRP A 11 -27.82 19.51 12.70
N GLN A 12 -28.47 18.39 12.40
CA GLN A 12 -28.42 17.23 13.28
C GLN A 12 -27.00 16.64 13.24
N TYR A 13 -26.58 15.96 14.30
CA TYR A 13 -25.29 15.28 14.29
C TYR A 13 -25.38 14.01 13.42
N PRO A 14 -24.42 13.74 12.53
CA PRO A 14 -24.45 12.52 11.73
C PRO A 14 -24.27 11.29 12.63
N ARG A 15 -25.11 10.27 12.42
CA ARG A 15 -25.05 9.02 13.19
C ARG A 15 -23.81 8.18 12.89
N PHE A 16 -23.28 8.25 11.67
CA PHE A 16 -22.15 7.44 11.23
C PHE A 16 -20.96 8.31 10.81
N GLY A 17 -19.76 7.72 10.87
CA GLY A 17 -18.51 8.37 10.55
C GLY A 17 -17.84 7.80 9.30
N PHE A 18 -16.86 8.53 8.77
CA PHE A 18 -16.02 8.06 7.67
C PHE A 18 -15.29 6.75 8.02
N GLY A 19 -15.10 5.89 7.02
CA GLY A 19 -14.37 4.63 7.13
C GLY A 19 -15.13 3.49 7.82
N GLN A 20 -16.31 3.77 8.42
CA GLN A 20 -17.15 2.73 8.98
C GLN A 20 -17.67 1.80 7.88
N ARG A 21 -17.66 0.49 8.15
CA ARG A 21 -18.15 -0.52 7.20
C ARG A 21 -19.62 -0.83 7.43
N THR A 22 -20.35 -0.86 6.33
CA THR A 22 -21.77 -1.17 6.24
C THR A 22 -21.96 -2.47 5.46
N GLU A 23 -23.16 -3.02 5.49
CA GLU A 23 -23.53 -4.18 4.65
C GLU A 23 -23.30 -3.93 3.14
N ARG A 24 -23.28 -2.67 2.70
CA ARG A 24 -23.22 -2.27 1.29
C ARG A 24 -21.89 -1.66 0.86
N GLY A 25 -20.96 -1.44 1.80
CA GLY A 25 -19.69 -0.78 1.51
C GLY A 25 -19.15 0.07 2.66
N ALA A 26 -18.05 0.77 2.42
CA ALA A 26 -17.47 1.70 3.38
C ALA A 26 -18.04 3.12 3.18
N ILE A 27 -18.25 3.85 4.28
CA ILE A 27 -18.66 5.27 4.22
C ILE A 27 -17.45 6.11 3.80
N ILE A 28 -17.52 6.70 2.62
CA ILE A 28 -16.47 7.56 2.05
C ILE A 28 -16.83 9.05 2.03
N GLY A 29 -18.11 9.37 2.24
CA GLY A 29 -18.62 10.73 2.12
C GLY A 29 -19.86 11.00 2.96
N LEU A 30 -20.05 12.27 3.34
CA LEU A 30 -21.28 12.77 3.95
C LEU A 30 -21.69 14.07 3.26
N LYS A 31 -22.97 14.19 2.92
CA LYS A 31 -23.60 15.41 2.40
C LYS A 31 -24.82 15.74 3.25
N TYR A 32 -25.02 17.01 3.58
CA TYR A 32 -26.22 17.47 4.28
C TYR A 32 -27.12 18.24 3.32
N TYR A 33 -28.38 17.80 3.21
CA TYR A 33 -29.40 18.50 2.44
C TYR A 33 -30.28 19.31 3.38
N ALA A 34 -30.13 20.64 3.33
CA ALA A 34 -30.93 21.56 4.12
C ALA A 34 -32.38 21.58 3.64
N LYS A 35 -33.31 21.80 4.58
CA LYS A 35 -34.72 22.01 4.27
C LYS A 35 -34.85 23.19 3.30
N ASP A 36 -35.83 23.11 2.40
CA ASP A 36 -36.12 24.14 1.39
C ASP A 36 -35.05 24.28 0.29
N THR A 37 -34.29 23.22 0.03
CA THR A 37 -33.38 23.13 -1.14
C THR A 37 -33.91 22.15 -2.16
N TYR A 38 -33.62 22.38 -3.45
CA TYR A 38 -34.01 21.47 -4.54
C TYR A 38 -33.61 20.00 -4.27
N LEU A 39 -32.41 19.79 -3.72
CA LEU A 39 -31.92 18.45 -3.37
C LEU A 39 -32.72 17.81 -2.22
N ALA A 40 -33.20 18.60 -1.25
CA ALA A 40 -34.05 18.10 -0.19
C ALA A 40 -35.47 17.77 -0.66
N ASP A 41 -35.97 18.44 -1.70
CA ASP A 41 -37.27 18.09 -2.31
C ASP A 41 -37.19 16.77 -3.10
N GLU A 42 -36.07 16.55 -3.82
CA GLU A 42 -35.87 15.34 -4.62
C GLU A 42 -35.52 14.12 -3.79
N TYR A 43 -34.66 14.28 -2.78
CA TYR A 43 -34.11 13.16 -2.02
C TYR A 43 -34.60 13.09 -0.58
N GLY A 44 -35.07 14.19 0.01
CA GLY A 44 -35.42 14.34 1.42
C GLY A 44 -34.32 15.06 2.22
N ALA A 45 -34.73 15.94 3.13
CA ALA A 45 -33.82 16.71 3.99
C ALA A 45 -33.05 15.83 5.00
N GLY A 46 -31.81 16.20 5.31
CA GLY A 46 -30.96 15.54 6.30
C GLY A 46 -29.62 15.04 5.75
N TRP A 47 -29.00 14.11 6.48
CA TRP A 47 -27.72 13.51 6.09
C TRP A 47 -27.88 12.46 5.00
N ARG A 48 -26.97 12.50 4.03
CA ARG A 48 -26.76 11.49 3.00
C ARG A 48 -25.34 10.97 3.10
N TYR A 49 -25.21 9.65 3.14
CA TYR A 49 -23.93 9.00 3.17
C TYR A 49 -23.60 8.46 1.79
N ILE A 50 -22.33 8.59 1.44
CA ILE A 50 -21.76 8.07 0.20
C ILE A 50 -21.03 6.78 0.58
N LEU A 51 -21.49 5.68 0.00
CA LEU A 51 -20.99 4.34 0.23
C LEU A 51 -20.19 3.88 -0.98
N LEU A 52 -19.06 3.25 -0.71
CA LEU A 52 -18.23 2.61 -1.72
C LEU A 52 -18.22 1.10 -1.47
N ALA A 53 -18.82 0.33 -2.38
CA ALA A 53 -18.92 -1.12 -2.26
C ALA A 53 -17.54 -1.80 -2.35
N ASN A 54 -16.68 -1.33 -3.26
CA ASN A 54 -15.34 -1.84 -3.45
C ASN A 54 -14.38 -0.70 -3.82
N LYS A 55 -13.16 -0.73 -3.27
CA LYS A 55 -12.08 0.24 -3.58
C LYS A 55 -11.61 0.21 -5.04
N HIS A 56 -12.05 -0.78 -5.81
CA HIS A 56 -11.69 -0.99 -7.22
C HIS A 56 -12.79 -0.57 -8.19
N THR A 57 -13.91 -0.05 -7.69
CA THR A 57 -15.03 0.43 -8.50
C THR A 57 -15.22 1.92 -8.27
N GLU A 58 -15.60 2.66 -9.30
CA GLU A 58 -15.94 4.08 -9.18
C GLU A 58 -17.40 4.31 -8.77
N ASP A 59 -18.18 3.23 -8.61
CA ASP A 59 -19.60 3.31 -8.30
C ASP A 59 -19.83 3.79 -6.86
N GLU A 60 -20.25 5.06 -6.75
CA GLU A 60 -20.67 5.69 -5.50
C GLU A 60 -22.18 5.53 -5.28
N GLU A 61 -22.57 5.09 -4.09
CA GLU A 61 -23.97 4.93 -3.73
C GLU A 61 -24.38 5.95 -2.66
N HIS A 62 -25.43 6.73 -2.94
CA HIS A 62 -25.97 7.72 -2.00
C HIS A 62 -27.17 7.16 -1.24
N ARG A 63 -27.10 7.17 0.10
CA ARG A 63 -28.15 6.61 0.97
C ARG A 63 -28.52 7.51 2.13
N ALA A 64 -29.77 7.39 2.56
CA ALA A 64 -30.27 8.03 3.77
C ALA A 64 -29.72 7.34 5.02
N GLU A 65 -29.79 8.03 6.16
CA GLU A 65 -29.27 7.52 7.44
C GLU A 65 -30.00 6.27 7.95
N ASP A 66 -31.30 6.15 7.66
CA ASP A 66 -32.15 5.02 8.04
C ASP A 66 -31.95 3.78 7.15
N GLU A 67 -31.40 3.98 5.95
CA GLU A 67 -31.09 2.91 4.99
C GLU A 67 -29.74 2.22 5.28
N ILE A 68 -28.95 2.76 6.22
CA ILE A 68 -27.60 2.29 6.50
C ILE A 68 -27.57 1.39 7.72
N ARG A 69 -26.93 0.24 7.55
CA ARG A 69 -26.66 -0.72 8.61
C ARG A 69 -25.17 -0.97 8.71
N LEU A 70 -24.61 -0.66 9.87
CA LEU A 70 -23.23 -1.01 10.19
C LEU A 70 -23.11 -2.52 10.35
N LEU A 71 -21.99 -3.06 9.90
CA LEU A 71 -21.65 -4.45 10.18
C LEU A 71 -21.45 -4.65 11.68
N THR A 72 -21.92 -5.77 12.20
CA THR A 72 -21.57 -6.21 13.56
C THR A 72 -20.06 -6.50 13.64
N PRO A 73 -19.45 -6.43 14.83
CA PRO A 73 -18.03 -6.77 15.01
C PRO A 73 -17.65 -8.16 14.48
N GLN A 74 -18.57 -9.12 14.57
CA GLN A 74 -18.40 -10.48 14.07
C GLN A 74 -18.37 -10.49 12.54
N GLU A 75 -19.32 -9.84 11.88
CA GLU A 75 -19.35 -9.75 10.41
C GLU A 75 -18.15 -8.97 9.87
N LEU A 76 -17.74 -7.91 10.56
CA LEU A 76 -16.55 -7.15 10.22
C LEU A 76 -15.30 -8.03 10.31
N LYS A 77 -15.17 -8.83 11.37
CA LYS A 77 -14.06 -9.78 11.53
C LYS A 77 -14.05 -10.80 10.38
N THR A 78 -15.21 -11.38 10.07
CA THR A 78 -15.35 -12.32 8.94
C THR A 78 -14.95 -11.68 7.62
N GLN A 79 -15.35 -10.43 7.35
CA GLN A 79 -14.92 -9.72 6.14
C GLN A 79 -13.41 -9.52 6.09
N ILE A 80 -12.79 -9.16 7.22
CA ILE A 80 -11.33 -9.00 7.30
C ILE A 80 -10.64 -10.33 6.99
N GLU A 81 -11.09 -11.43 7.59
CA GLU A 81 -10.53 -12.77 7.36
C GLU A 81 -10.67 -13.23 5.90
N ILE A 82 -11.83 -12.97 5.27
CA ILE A 82 -12.04 -13.22 3.84
C ILE A 82 -11.07 -12.38 3.00
N GLN A 83 -10.92 -11.08 3.30
CA GLN A 83 -9.98 -10.23 2.59
C GLN A 83 -8.54 -10.73 2.73
N ILE A 84 -8.10 -11.06 3.94
CA ILE A 84 -6.76 -11.63 4.18
C ILE A 84 -6.56 -12.88 3.33
N SER A 85 -7.52 -13.81 3.37
CA SER A 85 -7.45 -15.07 2.62
C SER A 85 -7.32 -14.85 1.11
N ASN A 86 -8.10 -13.91 0.56
CA ASN A 86 -8.03 -13.55 -0.85
C ASN A 86 -6.65 -12.97 -1.24
N HIS A 87 -6.09 -12.07 -0.42
CA HIS A 87 -4.76 -11.50 -0.71
C HIS A 87 -3.66 -12.57 -0.58
N LEU A 88 -3.76 -13.47 0.40
CA LEU A 88 -2.83 -14.59 0.53
C LEU A 88 -2.86 -15.50 -0.70
N TYR A 89 -4.05 -15.79 -1.22
CA TYR A 89 -4.20 -16.56 -2.46
C TYR A 89 -3.57 -15.85 -3.66
N GLN A 90 -3.78 -14.53 -3.81
CA GLN A 90 -3.16 -13.73 -4.87
C GLN A 90 -1.64 -13.75 -4.79
N ILE A 91 -1.08 -13.55 -3.58
CA ILE A 91 0.37 -13.61 -3.35
C ILE A 91 0.92 -14.98 -3.74
N GLN A 92 0.23 -16.07 -3.37
CA GLN A 92 0.64 -17.42 -3.74
C GLN A 92 0.64 -17.64 -5.25
N SER A 93 -0.40 -17.18 -5.94
CA SER A 93 -0.49 -17.28 -7.41
C SER A 93 0.65 -16.53 -8.09
N LEU A 94 0.90 -15.28 -7.68
CA LEU A 94 1.98 -14.46 -8.24
C LEU A 94 3.36 -15.08 -7.97
N LYS A 95 3.55 -15.68 -6.79
CA LYS A 95 4.80 -16.37 -6.45
C LYS A 95 5.04 -17.59 -7.35
N GLN A 96 4.00 -18.36 -7.66
CA GLN A 96 4.10 -19.50 -8.58
C GLN A 96 4.43 -19.05 -10.00
N GLU A 97 3.81 -17.96 -10.46
CA GLU A 97 4.10 -17.37 -11.77
C GLU A 97 5.56 -16.92 -11.87
N LEU A 98 6.07 -16.23 -10.84
CA LEU A 98 7.47 -15.84 -10.77
C LEU A 98 8.43 -17.04 -10.78
N ASP A 99 8.12 -18.11 -10.02
CA ASP A 99 8.94 -19.33 -9.99
C ASP A 99 9.00 -20.01 -11.36
N ALA A 100 7.86 -20.08 -12.07
CA ALA A 100 7.77 -20.61 -13.42
C ALA A 100 8.57 -19.77 -14.44
N MET A 101 8.60 -18.44 -14.29
CA MET A 101 9.43 -17.56 -15.12
C MET A 101 10.92 -17.73 -14.83
N THR A 102 11.32 -17.87 -13.57
CA THR A 102 12.72 -18.15 -13.21
C THR A 102 13.17 -19.54 -13.65
N ALA A 103 12.26 -20.54 -13.68
CA ALA A 103 12.54 -21.87 -14.20
C ALA A 103 12.72 -21.90 -15.73
N SER A 104 12.12 -20.94 -16.46
CA SER A 104 12.25 -20.85 -17.92
C SER A 104 13.55 -20.18 -18.38
N VAL A 105 14.30 -19.52 -17.49
CA VAL A 105 15.60 -18.88 -17.76
C VAL A 105 16.76 -19.68 -17.14
N VAL A 106 16.74 -21.02 -17.27
CA VAL A 106 17.91 -21.85 -16.93
C VAL A 106 18.31 -22.72 -18.12
N ILE A 107 19.31 -22.22 -18.85
CA ILE A 107 20.21 -23.00 -19.71
C ILE A 107 20.78 -24.17 -18.88
N PRO A 108 20.88 -25.40 -19.44
CA PRO A 108 21.05 -26.61 -18.64
C PRO A 108 22.49 -26.74 -18.16
N ARG A 109 22.70 -26.88 -16.84
CA ARG A 109 23.84 -27.62 -16.31
C ARG A 109 23.48 -28.43 -15.06
N SER A 110 23.39 -29.73 -15.32
CA SER A 110 23.82 -30.83 -14.46
C SER A 110 23.09 -31.04 -13.12
N SER A 111 22.18 -32.02 -13.19
CA SER A 111 21.78 -32.99 -12.17
C SER A 111 22.72 -33.14 -10.97
N ALA A 112 22.14 -33.03 -9.77
CA ALA A 112 22.32 -34.00 -8.68
C ALA A 112 21.18 -33.85 -7.63
N GLU A 113 20.15 -34.67 -7.82
CA GLU A 113 19.51 -35.53 -6.80
C GLU A 113 19.10 -34.97 -5.41
N THR A 114 17.80 -34.71 -5.30
CA THR A 114 16.83 -35.34 -4.36
C THR A 114 17.28 -35.68 -2.91
N LYS A 115 16.72 -34.95 -1.94
CA LYS A 115 15.92 -35.57 -0.84
C LYS A 115 15.07 -34.54 -0.08
N LEU A 116 13.76 -34.67 -0.24
CA LEU A 116 12.73 -34.12 0.65
C LEU A 116 12.78 -34.85 1.99
N GLN A 117 13.01 -34.15 3.10
CA GLN A 117 12.43 -34.47 4.42
C GLN A 117 12.28 -33.20 5.27
N ASP A 118 11.01 -32.82 5.46
CA ASP A 118 10.32 -32.51 6.72
C ASP A 118 10.69 -31.29 7.61
N GLN A 119 9.63 -30.49 7.87
CA GLN A 119 9.31 -29.74 9.08
C GLN A 119 10.27 -28.64 9.60
N THR A 120 9.94 -27.39 9.26
CA THR A 120 9.46 -26.30 10.16
C THR A 120 9.71 -24.94 9.49
N GLN A 121 8.74 -24.42 8.73
CA GLN A 121 8.90 -23.10 8.12
C GLN A 121 8.47 -21.99 9.07
N GLN A 122 9.50 -21.50 9.77
CA GLN A 122 9.68 -20.13 10.22
C GLN A 122 9.14 -19.11 9.19
N PRO A 123 8.74 -17.89 9.62
CA PRO A 123 8.33 -16.84 8.71
C PRO A 123 9.40 -16.66 7.65
N TYR A 124 9.00 -16.53 6.38
CA TYR A 124 9.88 -16.31 5.23
C TYR A 124 10.85 -15.15 5.50
N SER A 125 12.01 -15.43 6.09
CA SER A 125 13.17 -14.56 6.06
C SER A 125 13.90 -14.90 4.76
N LEU A 126 13.44 -14.32 3.65
CA LEU A 126 14.36 -14.09 2.54
C LEU A 126 15.59 -13.41 3.14
N PRO A 127 16.82 -13.90 2.87
CA PRO A 127 18.01 -13.20 3.32
C PRO A 127 17.89 -11.76 2.81
N LEU A 128 17.84 -10.80 3.73
CA LEU A 128 17.75 -9.40 3.35
C LEU A 128 18.97 -9.12 2.48
N PRO A 129 18.80 -8.67 1.22
CA PRO A 129 19.94 -8.40 0.36
C PRO A 129 20.87 -7.40 1.06
N PRO A 130 22.19 -7.56 0.92
CA PRO A 130 23.15 -6.61 1.46
C PRO A 130 22.80 -5.18 1.08
N LEU A 131 23.08 -4.24 1.98
CA LEU A 131 22.66 -2.86 1.81
C LEU A 131 23.22 -2.22 0.52
N HIS A 132 24.44 -2.58 0.09
CA HIS A 132 25.00 -2.14 -1.19
C HIS A 132 24.14 -2.56 -2.39
N GLN A 133 23.64 -3.80 -2.38
CA GLN A 133 22.84 -4.36 -3.46
C GLN A 133 21.48 -3.67 -3.54
N LEU A 134 20.91 -3.26 -2.39
CA LEU A 134 19.69 -2.45 -2.35
C LEU A 134 19.91 -1.06 -2.95
N VAL A 135 21.06 -0.43 -2.69
CA VAL A 135 21.40 0.87 -3.26
C VAL A 135 21.57 0.80 -4.77
N ASP A 136 22.28 -0.23 -5.26
CA ASP A 136 22.46 -0.45 -6.69
C ASP A 136 21.12 -0.69 -7.40
N ALA A 137 20.26 -1.52 -6.80
CA ALA A 137 18.91 -1.76 -7.31
C ALA A 137 18.08 -0.47 -7.34
N ALA A 138 18.12 0.34 -6.27
CA ALA A 138 17.42 1.62 -6.22
C ALA A 138 17.93 2.58 -7.30
N LYS A 139 19.25 2.69 -7.50
CA LYS A 139 19.84 3.51 -8.57
C LYS A 139 19.39 3.08 -9.95
N PHE A 140 19.34 1.76 -10.19
CA PHE A 140 18.84 1.20 -11.44
C PHE A 140 17.37 1.56 -11.68
N ILE A 141 16.50 1.34 -10.69
CA ILE A 141 15.07 1.64 -10.79
C ILE A 141 14.83 3.13 -11.06
N ILE A 142 15.49 4.02 -10.32
CA ILE A 142 15.36 5.47 -10.49
C ILE A 142 15.80 5.90 -11.91
N LYS A 143 16.83 5.25 -12.47
CA LYS A 143 17.28 5.49 -13.85
C LYS A 143 16.26 5.03 -14.90
N GLU A 144 15.57 3.92 -14.66
CA GLU A 144 14.52 3.44 -15.56
C GLU A 144 13.25 4.30 -15.47
N ILE A 145 12.87 4.75 -14.27
CA ILE A 145 11.76 5.71 -14.08
C ILE A 145 12.05 7.00 -14.84
N ALA A 146 13.28 7.52 -14.78
CA ALA A 146 13.67 8.74 -15.50
C ALA A 146 13.46 8.68 -17.02
N LYS A 147 13.47 7.48 -17.61
CA LYS A 147 13.28 7.25 -19.04
C LYS A 147 11.83 6.90 -19.40
N HIS A 148 10.99 6.65 -18.42
CA HIS A 148 9.65 6.13 -18.66
C HIS A 148 8.76 7.22 -19.30
N PRO A 149 8.01 6.91 -20.37
CA PRO A 149 7.17 7.90 -21.05
C PRO A 149 6.15 8.54 -20.13
N ASP A 150 5.56 7.77 -19.20
CA ASP A 150 4.59 8.30 -18.23
C ASP A 150 5.20 9.33 -17.28
N TYR A 151 6.48 9.15 -16.90
CA TYR A 151 7.19 10.12 -16.05
C TYR A 151 7.49 11.40 -16.85
N LEU A 152 7.85 11.27 -18.12
CA LEU A 152 8.10 12.43 -19.00
C LEU A 152 6.82 13.20 -19.37
N ALA A 153 5.67 12.52 -19.36
CA ALA A 153 4.37 13.10 -19.68
C ALA A 153 3.68 13.76 -18.47
N LEU A 154 4.32 13.79 -17.29
CA LEU A 154 3.77 14.45 -16.12
C LEU A 154 3.67 15.97 -16.33
N ASP A 155 2.45 16.51 -16.29
CA ASP A 155 2.19 17.95 -16.20
C ASP A 155 2.28 18.46 -14.75
N TYR A 156 3.05 17.77 -13.93
CA TYR A 156 3.22 17.99 -12.50
C TYR A 156 4.70 18.07 -12.16
N GLN A 157 5.11 19.15 -11.49
CA GLN A 157 6.46 19.31 -10.97
C GLN A 157 6.46 19.01 -9.47
N PRO A 158 6.98 17.85 -9.03
CA PRO A 158 7.11 17.55 -7.62
C PRO A 158 8.23 18.39 -6.97
N ASP A 159 8.08 18.67 -5.67
CA ASP A 159 9.12 19.34 -4.85
C ASP A 159 10.40 18.49 -4.73
N LEU A 160 10.29 17.17 -4.91
CA LEU A 160 11.39 16.22 -4.92
C LEU A 160 11.52 15.60 -6.31
N THR A 161 12.68 15.80 -6.93
CA THR A 161 12.95 15.33 -8.28
C THR A 161 13.69 13.99 -8.29
N ILE A 162 13.70 13.35 -9.45
CA ILE A 162 14.58 12.19 -9.70
C ILE A 162 16.06 12.53 -9.48
N GLY A 163 16.48 13.78 -9.75
CA GLY A 163 17.84 14.25 -9.47
C GLY A 163 18.16 14.25 -7.98
N ASP A 164 17.20 14.65 -7.14
CA ASP A 164 17.36 14.63 -5.68
C ASP A 164 17.49 13.19 -5.15
N ALA A 165 16.67 12.28 -5.68
CA ALA A 165 16.75 10.86 -5.33
C ALA A 165 18.11 10.23 -5.74
N GLN A 166 18.61 10.54 -6.94
CA GLN A 166 19.94 10.10 -7.39
C GLN A 166 21.07 10.64 -6.52
N THR A 167 20.95 11.89 -6.09
CA THR A 167 21.92 12.55 -5.20
C THR A 167 21.93 11.89 -3.82
N ALA A 168 20.75 11.65 -3.23
CA ALA A 168 20.62 10.97 -1.94
C ALA A 168 21.21 9.55 -1.96
N LEU A 169 20.94 8.77 -3.02
CA LEU A 169 21.52 7.44 -3.20
C LEU A 169 23.05 7.48 -3.40
N SER A 170 23.60 8.57 -3.91
CA SER A 170 25.04 8.75 -4.07
C SER A 170 25.71 9.04 -2.72
N TYR A 171 25.11 9.86 -1.87
CA TYR A 171 25.57 10.05 -0.50
C TYR A 171 25.52 8.77 0.32
N LEU A 172 24.41 8.03 0.21
CA LEU A 172 24.25 6.77 0.95
C LEU A 172 25.28 5.72 0.49
N GLN A 173 25.56 5.62 -0.81
CA GLN A 173 26.65 4.74 -1.29
C GLN A 173 28.02 5.15 -0.72
N LEU A 174 28.33 6.46 -0.74
CA LEU A 174 29.60 6.98 -0.21
C LEU A 174 29.77 6.64 1.29
N GLU A 175 28.72 6.78 2.09
CA GLU A 175 28.73 6.43 3.51
C GLU A 175 28.98 4.92 3.71
N LEU A 176 28.35 4.06 2.90
CA LEU A 176 28.55 2.60 2.98
C LEU A 176 29.97 2.17 2.57
N GLU A 177 30.56 2.84 1.59
CA GLU A 177 31.95 2.60 1.18
C GLU A 177 32.92 3.06 2.29
N THR A 178 32.65 4.23 2.88
CA THR A 178 33.46 4.77 3.98
C THR A 178 33.45 3.86 5.21
N ASN A 179 32.27 3.35 5.60
CA ASN A 179 32.12 2.47 6.76
C ASN A 179 32.83 1.12 6.57
N GLN A 180 32.88 0.57 5.35
CA GLN A 180 33.65 -0.65 5.07
C GLN A 180 35.17 -0.41 5.19
N GLN A 181 35.64 0.79 4.88
CA GLN A 181 37.06 1.13 4.94
C GLN A 181 37.55 1.35 6.39
N THR A 182 36.69 1.86 7.27
CA THR A 182 36.98 2.03 8.71
C THR A 182 37.05 0.70 9.46
N ASP A 183 36.25 -0.29 9.06
CA ASP A 183 36.30 -1.65 9.63
C ASP A 183 37.61 -2.38 9.28
N THR A 184 38.16 -2.09 8.10
CA THR A 184 39.41 -2.70 7.63
C THR A 184 40.65 -2.05 8.27
N THR A 185 40.60 -0.74 8.57
CA THR A 185 41.70 0.00 9.21
C THR A 185 41.76 -0.18 10.72
N SER A 186 40.62 -0.43 11.38
CA SER A 186 40.56 -0.72 12.82
C SER A 186 41.21 -2.07 13.20
N ASN A 187 41.26 -3.04 12.26
CA ASN A 187 41.91 -4.34 12.48
C ASN A 187 43.44 -4.33 12.30
N ILE A 188 44.03 -3.27 11.73
CA ILE A 188 45.48 -3.18 11.54
C ILE A 188 46.17 -2.51 12.74
N SER A 189 45.44 -1.75 13.57
CA SER A 189 46.02 -0.98 14.68
C SER A 189 46.10 -1.72 16.03
N VAL A 190 45.77 -3.02 16.08
CA VAL A 190 45.85 -3.84 17.32
C VAL A 190 47.07 -4.80 17.33
N GLN A 191 47.98 -4.68 16.36
CA GLN A 191 49.29 -5.34 16.39
C GLN A 191 50.41 -4.31 16.18
N SER A 192 50.75 -3.57 17.24
CA SER A 192 51.99 -2.81 17.36
C SER A 192 52.37 -2.71 18.83
#